data_AF-A0A218QDB5-F1
#
_entry.id   AF-A0A218QDB5-F1
#
_cell.length_a   1.000
_cell.length_b   1.000
_cell.length_c   1.000
_cell.angle_alpha   90.00
_cell.angle_beta   90.00
_cell.angle_gamma   90.00
#
_symmetry.space_group_name_H-M   'P 1'
#
loop_
_entity.id
_entity.type
_entity.pdbx_description
1 polymer ?
#
loop_
_entity_poly.entity_id
_entity_poly.type
_entity_poly.pdbx_seq_one_letter_code
_entity_poly.pdbx_strand_id
1 'polypeptide(L)' 'MQLSTLPPEKIVYLDESGMDSRDTYDYGWNEKGERFHALKSGRREGRVNMIAALCNQNLIATFTVEGACNRTVFETKTC' A
#
# COMPACT_ATOMS: atom_id res chain seq x y z
N MET A 1 15.32 13.90 21.35
CA MET A 1 15.18 14.66 20.08
C MET A 1 13.69 14.86 19.87
N GLN A 2 13.18 16.08 20.03
CA GLN A 2 11.73 16.31 20.10
C GLN A 2 11.24 16.69 18.70
N LEU A 3 10.62 15.73 17.98
CA LEU A 3 10.04 15.96 16.65
C LEU A 3 9.08 17.17 16.62
N SER A 4 8.45 17.48 17.76
CA SER A 4 7.53 18.61 17.90
C SER A 4 8.16 20.00 17.78
N THR A 5 9.49 20.14 17.80
CA THR A 5 10.17 21.44 17.65
C THR A 5 10.65 21.70 16.22
N LEU A 6 10.56 20.71 15.34
CA LEU A 6 10.97 20.86 13.94
C LEU A 6 9.84 21.50 13.12
N PRO A 7 10.18 22.38 12.16
CA PRO A 7 9.18 22.91 11.26
C PRO A 7 8.67 21.80 10.33
N PRO A 8 7.39 21.81 9.92
CA PRO A 8 6.78 20.74 9.11
C PRO A 8 7.51 20.47 7.79
N GLU A 9 8.19 21.45 7.19
CA GLU A 9 8.92 21.25 5.93
C GLU A 9 10.19 20.40 6.10
N LYS A 10 10.64 20.18 7.34
CA LYS A 10 11.79 19.31 7.66
C LYS A 10 11.38 17.92 8.14
N ILE A 11 10.08 17.64 8.20
CA ILE A 11 9.56 16.35 8.63
C ILE A 11 9.00 15.63 7.41
N VAL A 12 9.60 14.49 7.10
CA VAL A 12 9.12 13.59 6.06
C VAL A 12 8.61 12.33 6.72
N TYR A 13 7.32 12.03 6.54
CA TYR A 13 6.71 10.78 6.95
C TYR A 13 6.84 9.78 5.81
N LEU A 14 7.40 8.61 6.06
CA LEU A 14 7.55 7.56 5.06
C LEU A 14 6.80 6.32 5.56
N ASP A 15 5.99 5.73 4.69
CA ASP A 15 5.26 4.50 5.01
C ASP A 15 5.20 3.53 3.82
N GLU A 16 5.01 2.25 4.13
CA GLU A 16 4.79 1.18 3.16
C GLU A 16 3.42 0.55 3.37
N SER A 17 2.66 0.42 2.28
CA SER A 17 1.42 -0.37 2.28
C SER A 17 1.46 -1.47 1.24
N GLY A 18 1.05 -2.67 1.62
CA GLY A 18 0.98 -3.83 0.73
C GLY A 18 -0.45 -4.13 0.32
N MET A 19 -0.66 -4.33 -0.98
CA MET A 19 -1.91 -4.76 -1.57
C MET A 19 -1.74 -6.15 -2.18
N ASP A 20 -2.65 -7.05 -1.86
CA ASP A 20 -2.69 -8.40 -2.43
C ASP A 20 -3.67 -8.42 -3.61
N SER A 21 -3.42 -9.24 -4.62
CA SER A 21 -4.37 -9.43 -5.73
C SER A 21 -5.73 -9.94 -5.26
N ARG A 22 -5.81 -10.50 -4.04
CA ARG A 22 -7.06 -10.91 -3.40
C ARG A 22 -7.90 -9.76 -2.86
N ASP A 23 -7.36 -8.55 -2.74
CA ASP A 23 -8.11 -7.36 -2.33
C ASP A 23 -9.06 -6.86 -3.43
N THR A 24 -9.04 -7.51 -4.60
CA THR A 24 -10.04 -7.33 -5.65
C THR A 24 -11.42 -7.82 -5.18
N TYR A 25 -12.42 -6.95 -5.22
CA TYR A 25 -13.81 -7.34 -5.01
C TYR A 25 -14.41 -7.79 -6.33
N ASP A 26 -14.74 -9.07 -6.43
CA ASP A 26 -15.46 -9.58 -7.60
C ASP A 26 -16.92 -9.09 -7.56
N TYR A 27 -17.45 -8.71 -8.72
CA TYR A 27 -18.86 -8.36 -8.84
C TYR A 27 -19.70 -9.63 -8.93
N GLY A 28 -20.69 -9.77 -8.05
CA GLY A 28 -21.66 -10.87 -8.05
C GLY A 28 -23.08 -10.32 -8.11
N TRP A 29 -23.96 -11.02 -8.83
CA TRP A 29 -25.40 -10.72 -8.85
C TRP A 29 -26.17 -11.87 -8.22
N ASN A 30 -27.17 -11.57 -7.40
CA ASN A 30 -28.12 -12.54 -6.90
C ASN A 30 -29.52 -11.92 -6.74
N GLU A 31 -30.53 -12.77 -6.61
CA GLU A 31 -31.86 -12.36 -6.24
C GLU A 31 -31.88 -11.72 -4.84
N LYS A 32 -32.83 -10.78 -4.64
CA LYS A 32 -32.93 -10.03 -3.40
C LYS A 32 -33.29 -10.96 -2.24
N GLY A 33 -32.41 -11.07 -1.26
CA GLY A 33 -32.58 -11.91 -0.08
C GLY A 33 -31.71 -13.16 -0.09
N GLU A 34 -31.09 -13.49 -1.22
CA GLU A 34 -30.28 -14.70 -1.37
C GLU A 34 -28.78 -14.42 -1.24
N ARG A 35 -28.09 -15.25 -0.46
CA ARG A 35 -26.63 -15.11 -0.27
C ARG A 35 -25.90 -15.60 -1.51
N PHE A 36 -25.06 -14.74 -2.08
CA PHE A 36 -24.19 -15.14 -3.18
C PHE A 36 -23.00 -15.95 -2.64
N HIS A 37 -22.97 -17.24 -2.95
CA HIS A 37 -21.88 -18.14 -2.56
C HIS A 37 -20.87 -18.26 -3.70
N ALA A 38 -19.64 -17.79 -3.46
CA ALA A 38 -18.53 -17.94 -4.38
C ALA A 38 -17.30 -18.46 -3.64
N LEU A 39 -16.54 -19.33 -4.30
CA LEU A 39 -15.25 -19.80 -3.81
C LEU A 39 -14.17 -18.87 -4.38
N LYS A 40 -13.40 -18.22 -3.50
CA LYS A 40 -12.18 -17.51 -3.88
C LYS A 40 -10.96 -18.35 -3.54
N SER A 41 -10.05 -18.51 -4.49
CA SER A 41 -8.80 -19.24 -4.25
C SER A 41 -8.02 -18.59 -3.11
N GLY A 42 -7.52 -19.40 -2.18
CA GLY A 42 -6.62 -18.94 -1.11
C GLY A 42 -5.17 -18.73 -1.58
N ARG A 43 -4.87 -19.03 -2.85
CA ARG A 43 -3.52 -18.88 -3.41
C ARG A 43 -3.15 -17.40 -3.48
N ARG A 44 -1.97 -17.05 -2.97
CA ARG A 44 -1.41 -15.71 -3.08
C ARG A 44 -0.74 -15.57 -4.45
N GLU A 45 -1.35 -14.83 -5.37
CA GLU A 45 -0.79 -14.57 -6.70
C GLU A 45 -0.49 -13.09 -6.86
N GLY A 46 0.77 -12.69 -6.68
CA GLY A 46 1.19 -11.30 -6.83
C GLY A 46 0.82 -10.42 -5.64
N ARG A 47 1.82 -9.68 -5.14
CA ARG A 47 1.65 -8.64 -4.12
C ARG A 47 2.27 -7.37 -4.70
N VAL A 48 1.57 -6.25 -4.59
CA VAL A 48 2.10 -4.93 -4.93
C VAL A 48 2.28 -4.17 -3.64
N ASN A 49 3.50 -3.75 -3.37
CA ASN A 49 3.81 -2.84 -2.27
C ASN A 49 3.93 -1.42 -2.82
N MET A 50 3.34 -0.46 -2.12
CA MET A 50 3.56 0.95 -2.36
C MET A 50 4.40 1.56 -1.24
N ILE A 51 5.33 2.42 -1.63
CA ILE A 51 6.11 3.24 -0.72
C ILE A 51 5.82 4.68 -1.10
N ALA A 52 5.45 5.50 -0.12
CA ALA A 52 5.18 6.91 -0.32
C ALA A 52 5.74 7.73 0.84
N ALA A 53 6.21 8.93 0.52
CA ALA A 53 6.58 9.92 1.52
C ALA A 53 5.57 11.07 1.52
N LEU A 54 5.34 11.65 2.69
CA LEU A 54 4.50 12.82 2.91
C LEU A 54 5.34 13.90 3.59
N CYS A 55 5.46 15.06 2.96
CA CYS A 55 6.14 16.22 3.51
C CYS A 55 5.25 17.44 3.32
N ASN A 56 4.97 18.17 4.40
CA ASN A 56 4.16 19.38 4.37
C ASN A 56 2.84 19.22 3.57
N GLN A 57 2.08 18.16 3.86
CA GLN A 57 0.83 17.79 3.18
C GLN A 57 0.96 17.41 1.69
N ASN A 58 2.17 17.35 1.15
CA ASN A 58 2.43 16.94 -0.22
C ASN A 58 2.96 15.52 -0.26
N LEU A 59 2.31 14.68 -1.06
CA LEU A 59 2.77 13.33 -1.34
C LEU A 59 3.98 13.42 -2.28
N ILE A 60 5.11 12.88 -1.85
CA ILE A 60 6.36 12.85 -2.60
C ILE A 60 6.83 11.41 -2.77
N ALA A 61 7.46 11.12 -3.90
CA ALA A 61 8.16 9.87 -4.17
C ALA A 61 7.28 8.61 -4.00
N THR A 62 6.18 8.52 -4.74
CA THR A 62 5.32 7.33 -4.79
C THR A 62 5.90 6.27 -5.71
N PHE A 63 6.16 5.09 -5.17
CA PHE A 63 6.64 3.95 -5.95
C PHE A 63 5.80 2.72 -5.68
N THR A 64 5.54 1.94 -6.73
CA THR A 64 4.99 0.60 -6.63
C THR A 64 6.08 -0.43 -6.93
N VAL A 65 6.11 -1.49 -6.13
CA VAL A 65 7.09 -2.57 -6.19
C VAL A 65 6.33 -3.89 -6.15
N GLU A 66 6.60 -4.77 -7.11
CA GLU A 66 6.07 -6.12 -7.07
C GLU A 66 6.88 -6.99 -6.11
N GLY A 67 6.18 -7.74 -5.26
CA GLY A 67 6.80 -8.58 -4.23
C GLY A 67 7.09 -7.81 -2.94
N ALA A 68 8.06 -8.31 -2.17
CA ALA A 68 8.39 -7.77 -0.86
C ALA A 68 9.28 -6.52 -0.97
N CYS A 69 9.00 -5.53 -0.11
CA CYS A 69 9.93 -4.44 0.12
C CYS A 69 11.18 -5.01 0.80
N ASN A 70 12.30 -5.01 0.08
CA ASN A 70 13.59 -5.45 0.60
C ASN A 70 14.52 -4.25 0.77
N ARG A 71 15.63 -4.45 1.49
CA ARG A 71 16.60 -3.38 1.77
C ARG A 71 17.06 -2.65 0.51
N THR A 72 17.33 -3.39 -0.57
CA THR A 72 17.78 -2.82 -1.85
C THR A 72 16.71 -1.94 -2.48
N VAL A 73 15.44 -2.37 -2.45
CA VAL A 73 14.30 -1.58 -2.94
C VAL A 73 14.18 -0.28 -2.15
N PHE A 74 14.28 -0.35 -0.82
CA PHE A 74 14.19 0.81 0.05
C PHE A 74 15.35 1.80 -0.21
N GLU A 75 16.59 1.32 -0.22
CA GLU A 75 17.77 2.16 -0.48
C GLU A 75 17.77 2.77 -1.89
N THR A 76 17.23 2.08 -2.90
CA THR A 76 17.23 2.57 -4.30
C THR A 76 16.09 3.53 -4.60
N LYS A 77 14.95 3.39 -3.90
CA LYS A 77 13.73 4.16 -4.20
C LYS A 77 13.52 5.35 -3.26
N THR A 78 14.13 5.34 -2.09
CA THR A 78 13.91 6.38 -1.07
C THR A 78 15.07 7.39 -0.98
N CYS A 79 16.24 7.09 -1.57
CA CYS A 79 17.38 8.00 -1.69
C CYS A 79 17.31 8.84 -2.97
#